data_AF-A0A842N3A5-F1
#
_entry.id   AF-A0A842N3A5-F1
#
_cell.length_a   1.000
_cell.length_b   1.000
_cell.length_c   1.000
_cell.angle_alpha   90.00
_cell.angle_beta   90.00
_cell.angle_gamma   90.00
#
_symmetry.space_group_name_H-M   'P 1'
#
loop_
_entity.id
_entity.type
_entity.pdbx_description
1 polymer ?
#
loop_
_entity_poly.entity_id
_entity_poly.type
_entity_poly.pdbx_seq_one_letter_code
_entity_poly.pdbx_strand_id
1 'polypeptide(L)'
;MGDSSYESFYQGGPSSMSPEYGNGTFTGYRMGAGQLASTTGIGTANQLNEVVSRIKEGVKNVELQPLAGDVFDQIPKQHWQEMQALMKLSGVKASVHSPVINPAGFGQKGWEGEQARLDVERRFNSVMEKAHILDPNGNTPVVFHSTEAVQGATYIPGDKDKGEDRFKKVEEIAINVDTGEMTLLKEKRQFNPFKSEDLQGDPVRNKDSGTLFTIESSLHSANETTWDNSMTQIATLQKQADEVLGPAYNVLESFKGAKEDQLSEDELIRLKSASERVENSQIFLDNMRLNVTSSFDKLYEFGSDAQRKELEELSKNVKMTGNPVVDVGTYKKLVKGMHEITQGINPNDPTRRDENFSAPKMFKPLEEFAMEKTAKTFGNVAWEGYDKFGDNSPIVAMENMYAGMPFSRAEDMKKLVEESKKVFVENAVKKGMDRSTAKNKADKLIGVTWDVGHLNVMKKKGFTDKDVISETKKIKDVVKHIHLTDNFGYGDSHLAPGMGNVPIKEILQQLEKNGDFKKMRKVIEAGALVTQGSGLGMSPHAWTVKAFGSPIYGMQNSTYWNQAGGMMGSYFSGYGDSNPSTHHSIYGSGFTTLPRELGGNIPGTNSRFSGTPNA
;
A
#
# COMPACT_ATOMS: atom_id res chain seq x y z
N MET A 1 29.57 46.39 13.66
CA MET A 1 29.36 47.85 13.67
C MET A 1 28.05 48.08 12.92
N GLY A 2 26.93 48.05 13.62
CA GLY A 2 26.14 49.22 14.06
C GLY A 2 24.94 49.31 13.10
N ASP A 3 23.70 49.00 13.47
CA ASP A 3 22.90 49.71 14.46
C ASP A 3 22.09 48.76 15.37
N SER A 4 22.30 48.89 16.68
CA SER A 4 21.37 48.41 17.69
C SER A 4 20.49 49.59 18.11
N SER A 5 19.20 49.56 17.78
CA SER A 5 18.25 50.53 18.34
C SER A 5 17.97 50.19 19.81
N TYR A 6 18.08 51.18 20.68
CA TYR A 6 18.02 51.04 22.14
C TYR A 6 16.62 51.32 22.71
N GLU A 7 15.54 51.20 21.92
CA GLU A 7 14.18 51.61 22.32
C GLU A 7 13.19 50.46 22.59
N SER A 8 13.65 49.32 23.12
CA SER A 8 12.71 48.30 23.61
C SER A 8 13.18 47.64 24.90
N PHE A 9 12.76 48.20 26.02
CA PHE A 9 12.99 47.65 27.37
C PHE A 9 12.12 46.43 27.71
N TYR A 10 11.24 46.01 26.78
CA TYR A 10 10.50 44.77 26.87
C TYR A 10 10.76 43.97 25.60
N GLN A 11 11.24 42.72 25.73
CA GLN A 11 11.02 41.74 24.66
C GLN A 11 9.49 41.70 24.45
N GLY A 12 9.00 42.35 23.39
CA GLY A 12 7.58 42.38 23.10
C GLY A 12 7.04 40.96 23.15
N GLY A 13 6.04 40.73 24.01
CA GLY A 13 5.37 39.44 24.10
C GLY A 13 4.91 39.01 22.70
N PRO A 14 4.87 37.70 22.40
CA PRO A 14 4.49 37.21 21.09
C PRO A 14 3.15 37.83 20.69
N SER A 15 3.15 38.61 19.61
CA SER A 15 1.95 39.30 19.15
C SER A 15 0.89 38.28 18.78
N SER A 16 -0.26 38.31 19.48
CA SER A 16 -1.45 37.51 19.14
C SER A 16 -1.97 37.77 17.72
N MET A 17 -1.49 38.87 17.11
CA MET A 17 -1.77 39.28 15.75
C MET A 17 -0.75 38.75 14.74
N SER A 18 0.35 38.11 15.18
CA SER A 18 1.29 37.47 14.25
C SER A 18 0.56 36.39 13.45
N PRO A 19 0.72 36.35 12.11
CA PRO A 19 0.15 35.29 11.29
C PRO A 19 0.64 33.89 11.69
N GLU A 20 1.77 33.79 12.39
CA GLU A 20 2.33 32.53 12.86
C GLU A 20 1.93 32.22 14.32
N TYR A 21 1.16 33.11 14.96
CA TYR A 21 0.69 32.93 16.33
C TYR A 21 -0.29 31.76 16.44
N GLY A 22 -0.02 30.83 17.35
CA GLY A 22 -0.87 29.69 17.64
C GLY A 22 -0.07 28.56 18.28
N ASN A 23 -0.10 28.47 19.61
CA ASN A 23 0.56 27.49 20.49
C ASN A 23 0.90 26.13 19.84
N GLY A 24 2.00 26.05 19.08
CA GLY A 24 2.55 24.81 18.54
C GLY A 24 1.72 24.02 17.51
N THR A 25 0.49 24.44 17.18
CA THR A 25 -0.42 23.63 16.33
C THR A 25 -0.59 24.16 14.90
N PHE A 26 -0.05 25.33 14.56
CA PHE A 26 -0.20 25.89 13.21
C PHE A 26 0.69 25.14 12.22
N THR A 27 0.11 24.62 11.13
CA THR A 27 0.84 23.84 10.11
C THR A 27 1.78 24.68 9.25
N GLY A 28 1.69 26.02 9.33
CA GLY A 28 2.43 26.92 8.46
C GLY A 28 1.77 27.14 7.09
N TYR A 29 0.61 26.54 6.83
CA TYR A 29 -0.14 26.66 5.59
C TYR A 29 -1.59 27.09 5.88
N ARG A 30 -2.10 28.09 5.14
CA ARG A 30 -3.44 28.63 5.37
C ARG A 30 -4.48 28.02 4.44
N MET A 31 -5.57 27.55 5.02
CA MET A 31 -6.68 26.97 4.25
C MET A 31 -8.02 27.45 4.80
N GLY A 32 -8.97 27.77 3.92
CA GLY A 32 -10.33 28.14 4.32
C GLY A 32 -11.10 26.94 4.86
N ALA A 33 -11.97 27.16 5.86
CA ALA A 33 -12.78 26.08 6.45
C ALA A 33 -13.62 25.31 5.41
N GLY A 34 -14.11 25.99 4.37
CA GLY A 34 -14.86 25.36 3.27
C GLY A 34 -14.05 24.46 2.34
N GLN A 35 -12.72 24.47 2.44
CA GLN A 35 -11.83 23.58 1.67
C GLN A 35 -11.45 22.32 2.46
N LEU A 36 -11.66 22.33 3.78
CA LEU A 36 -11.38 21.22 4.68
C LEU A 36 -12.57 20.27 4.69
N ALA A 37 -12.27 18.98 4.54
CA ALA A 37 -13.24 17.90 4.58
C ALA A 37 -13.04 17.05 5.84
N SER A 38 -14.06 16.31 6.26
CA SER A 38 -13.98 15.45 7.45
C SER A 38 -14.45 14.05 7.13
N THR A 39 -13.93 13.07 7.87
CA THR A 39 -14.37 11.69 7.76
C THR A 39 -15.52 11.38 8.71
N THR A 40 -16.26 10.32 8.41
CA THR A 40 -17.20 9.66 9.32
C THR A 40 -16.49 8.60 10.17
N GLY A 41 -17.13 8.12 11.24
CA GLY A 41 -16.58 7.03 12.05
C GLY A 41 -16.45 5.69 11.31
N ILE A 42 -15.36 4.98 11.56
CA ILE A 42 -15.00 3.74 10.85
C ILE A 42 -15.75 2.48 11.28
N GLY A 43 -16.18 2.43 12.55
CA GLY A 43 -16.73 1.25 13.18
C GLY A 43 -18.26 1.17 13.21
N THR A 44 -18.96 2.09 12.54
CA THR A 44 -20.43 2.18 12.62
C THR A 44 -21.10 2.05 11.26
N ALA A 45 -22.16 1.23 11.17
CA ALA A 45 -23.01 1.18 9.98
C ALA A 45 -23.93 2.40 9.87
N ASN A 46 -24.10 3.17 10.97
CA ASN A 46 -24.96 4.35 11.01
C ASN A 46 -24.28 5.59 10.41
N GLN A 47 -23.82 5.46 9.16
CA GLN A 47 -23.13 6.49 8.41
C GLN A 47 -24.02 7.71 8.14
N LEU A 48 -25.34 7.52 8.05
CA LEU A 48 -26.30 8.61 7.89
C LEU A 48 -26.20 9.64 9.03
N ASN A 49 -26.18 9.17 10.28
CA ASN A 49 -26.03 10.05 11.44
C ASN A 49 -24.66 10.72 11.51
N GLU A 50 -23.59 9.99 11.13
CA GLU A 50 -22.24 10.57 11.03
C GLU A 50 -22.20 11.71 10.01
N VAL A 51 -22.77 11.51 8.81
CA VAL A 51 -22.89 12.56 7.78
C VAL A 51 -23.66 13.77 8.31
N VAL A 52 -24.80 13.55 8.98
CA VAL A 52 -25.57 14.63 9.61
C VAL A 52 -24.73 15.39 10.64
N SER A 53 -23.90 14.70 11.44
CA SER A 53 -23.00 15.36 12.40
C SER A 53 -21.99 16.25 11.69
N ARG A 54 -21.34 15.77 10.62
CA ARG A 54 -20.37 16.57 9.86
C ARG A 54 -21.01 17.76 9.15
N ILE A 55 -22.24 17.61 8.65
CA ILE A 55 -23.01 18.73 8.09
C ILE A 55 -23.27 19.80 9.16
N LYS A 56 -23.65 19.41 10.39
CA LYS A 56 -23.87 20.33 11.51
C LYS A 56 -22.61 21.07 11.95
N GLU A 57 -21.45 20.47 11.77
CA GLU A 57 -20.14 21.10 12.01
C GLU A 57 -19.79 22.16 10.96
N GLY A 58 -20.57 22.28 9.87
CA GLY A 58 -20.34 23.25 8.80
C GLY A 58 -19.36 22.75 7.74
N VAL A 59 -18.98 21.47 7.77
CA VAL A 59 -18.07 20.85 6.81
C VAL A 59 -18.71 20.81 5.42
N LYS A 60 -17.93 21.14 4.37
CA LYS A 60 -18.42 21.19 2.98
C LYS A 60 -18.17 19.92 2.17
N ASN A 61 -17.26 19.05 2.60
CA ASN A 61 -17.09 17.75 2.00
C ASN A 61 -16.93 16.68 3.09
N VAL A 62 -17.62 15.57 2.94
CA VAL A 62 -17.62 14.48 3.91
C VAL A 62 -17.16 13.21 3.22
N GLU A 63 -16.17 12.55 3.80
CA GLU A 63 -15.79 11.21 3.38
C GLU A 63 -16.46 10.16 4.25
N LEU A 64 -17.15 9.22 3.62
CA LEU A 64 -17.70 8.07 4.32
C LEU A 64 -16.61 7.00 4.48
N GLN A 65 -16.28 6.60 5.71
CA GLN A 65 -15.20 5.63 5.98
C GLN A 65 -15.63 4.34 6.70
N PRO A 66 -16.64 3.56 6.27
CA PRO A 66 -16.90 2.24 6.87
C PRO A 66 -15.84 1.23 6.41
N LEU A 67 -14.66 1.24 7.05
CA LEU A 67 -13.48 0.47 6.64
C LEU A 67 -13.64 -1.05 6.78
N ALA A 68 -14.51 -1.49 7.68
CA ALA A 68 -14.81 -2.90 7.88
C ALA A 68 -15.84 -3.38 6.84
N GLY A 69 -15.52 -4.45 6.10
CA GLY A 69 -16.37 -4.93 4.99
C GLY A 69 -17.76 -5.37 5.44
N ASP A 70 -17.85 -6.03 6.61
CA ASP A 70 -19.11 -6.44 7.22
C ASP A 70 -19.99 -5.24 7.62
N VAL A 71 -19.37 -4.18 8.15
CA VAL A 71 -20.07 -2.91 8.45
C VAL A 71 -20.57 -2.26 7.17
N PHE A 72 -19.75 -2.21 6.12
CA PHE A 72 -20.09 -1.61 4.84
C PHE A 72 -21.27 -2.31 4.13
N ASP A 73 -21.32 -3.64 4.23
CA ASP A 73 -22.37 -4.46 3.61
C ASP A 73 -23.71 -4.36 4.36
N GLN A 74 -23.69 -4.00 5.64
CA GLN A 74 -24.90 -3.78 6.43
C GLN A 74 -25.61 -2.46 6.11
N ILE A 75 -24.97 -1.51 5.42
CA ILE A 75 -25.56 -0.19 5.13
C ILE A 75 -26.62 -0.33 4.02
N PRO A 76 -27.93 -0.16 4.31
CA PRO A 76 -28.97 -0.34 3.32
C PRO A 76 -28.90 0.72 2.23
N LYS A 77 -29.30 0.38 1.00
CA LYS A 77 -29.35 1.31 -0.14
C LYS A 77 -30.14 2.59 0.17
N GLN A 78 -31.20 2.47 0.97
CA GLN A 78 -32.04 3.59 1.41
C GLN A 78 -31.24 4.64 2.21
N HIS A 79 -30.26 4.22 3.01
CA HIS A 79 -29.40 5.15 3.74
C HIS A 79 -28.51 5.95 2.77
N TRP A 80 -28.00 5.32 1.70
CA TRP A 80 -27.25 6.03 0.66
C TRP A 80 -28.10 7.07 -0.08
N GLN A 81 -29.36 6.76 -0.35
CA GLN A 81 -30.31 7.69 -0.97
C GLN A 81 -30.65 8.86 -0.03
N GLU A 82 -30.82 8.60 1.26
CA GLU A 82 -31.06 9.66 2.24
C GLU A 82 -29.82 10.57 2.41
N MET A 83 -28.62 9.98 2.47
CA MET A 83 -27.36 10.73 2.48
C MET A 83 -27.23 11.62 1.24
N GLN A 84 -27.56 11.10 0.06
CA GLN A 84 -27.61 11.89 -1.18
C GLN A 84 -28.59 13.07 -1.06
N ALA A 85 -29.81 12.85 -0.56
CA ALA A 85 -30.81 13.90 -0.39
C ALA A 85 -30.31 15.02 0.54
N LEU A 86 -29.71 14.65 1.68
CA LEU A 86 -29.12 15.59 2.63
C LEU A 86 -27.94 16.36 2.04
N MET A 87 -27.04 15.68 1.31
CA MET A 87 -25.91 16.30 0.64
C MET A 87 -26.36 17.31 -0.41
N LYS A 88 -27.39 16.97 -1.20
CA LYS A 88 -28.01 17.87 -2.18
C LYS A 88 -28.62 19.10 -1.51
N LEU A 89 -29.32 18.94 -0.38
CA LEU A 89 -29.95 20.04 0.37
C LEU A 89 -28.93 20.96 1.03
N SER A 90 -27.85 20.40 1.56
CA SER A 90 -26.81 21.15 2.29
C SER A 90 -25.69 21.71 1.39
N GLY A 91 -25.63 21.24 0.13
CA GLY A 91 -24.54 21.52 -0.79
C GLY A 91 -23.22 20.85 -0.40
N VAL A 92 -23.25 19.86 0.50
CA VAL A 92 -22.10 19.06 0.89
C VAL A 92 -21.78 18.03 -0.18
N LYS A 93 -20.49 17.79 -0.44
CA LYS A 93 -20.04 16.79 -1.42
C LYS A 93 -19.48 15.55 -0.72
N ALA A 94 -19.72 14.38 -1.30
CA ALA A 94 -19.17 13.13 -0.78
C ALA A 94 -17.79 12.80 -1.37
N SER A 95 -16.99 12.06 -0.60
CA SER A 95 -16.12 10.98 -1.08
C SER A 95 -16.47 9.70 -0.31
N VAL A 96 -15.98 8.55 -0.78
CA VAL A 96 -16.20 7.25 -0.13
C VAL A 96 -14.86 6.56 0.02
N HIS A 97 -14.57 6.05 1.21
CA HIS A 97 -13.49 5.12 1.42
C HIS A 97 -14.01 3.69 1.30
N SER A 98 -13.36 2.90 0.46
CA SER A 98 -13.66 1.47 0.31
C SER A 98 -13.30 0.72 1.59
N PRO A 99 -13.99 -0.39 1.90
CA PRO A 99 -13.50 -1.33 2.88
C PRO A 99 -12.07 -1.79 2.57
N VAL A 100 -11.35 -2.11 3.64
CA VAL A 100 -9.94 -2.52 3.61
C VAL A 100 -9.85 -3.93 3.02
N ILE A 101 -9.54 -4.02 1.73
CA ILE A 101 -9.48 -5.25 0.94
C ILE A 101 -8.28 -5.18 0.01
N ASN A 102 -7.48 -6.25 -0.10
CA ASN A 102 -6.33 -6.26 -1.00
C ASN A 102 -6.76 -6.40 -2.48
N PRO A 103 -6.46 -5.42 -3.36
CA PRO A 103 -6.84 -5.44 -4.78
C PRO A 103 -6.20 -6.56 -5.61
N ALA A 104 -5.06 -7.12 -5.20
CA ALA A 104 -4.40 -8.23 -5.89
C ALA A 104 -4.97 -9.61 -5.50
N GLY A 105 -5.93 -9.68 -4.58
CA GLY A 105 -6.53 -10.95 -4.14
C GLY A 105 -5.73 -11.70 -3.08
N PHE A 106 -4.91 -10.98 -2.29
CA PHE A 106 -4.30 -11.54 -1.10
C PHE A 106 -5.29 -11.58 0.07
N GLY A 107 -5.30 -12.68 0.79
CA GLY A 107 -5.98 -12.83 2.08
C GLY A 107 -4.99 -13.16 3.19
N GLN A 108 -5.49 -13.70 4.30
CA GLN A 108 -4.65 -13.98 5.49
C GLN A 108 -3.58 -15.05 5.25
N LYS A 109 -3.78 -15.93 4.26
CA LYS A 109 -2.87 -17.04 3.96
C LYS A 109 -1.92 -16.73 2.79
N GLY A 110 -1.88 -15.50 2.30
CA GLY A 110 -1.16 -15.12 1.10
C GLY A 110 -2.08 -14.96 -0.10
N TRP A 111 -1.59 -15.24 -1.30
CA TRP A 111 -2.38 -15.11 -2.52
C TRP A 111 -3.41 -16.24 -2.63
N GLU A 112 -4.69 -15.90 -2.74
CA GLU A 112 -5.79 -16.87 -2.69
C GLU A 112 -6.33 -17.27 -4.08
N GLY A 113 -5.62 -16.88 -5.15
CA GLY A 113 -6.00 -17.23 -6.52
C GLY A 113 -6.68 -16.10 -7.30
N GLU A 114 -6.83 -16.32 -8.60
CA GLU A 114 -7.53 -15.37 -9.49
C GLU A 114 -9.02 -15.22 -9.11
N GLN A 115 -9.66 -16.27 -8.59
CA GLN A 115 -11.05 -16.20 -8.15
C GLN A 115 -11.24 -15.22 -6.99
N ALA A 116 -10.33 -15.22 -6.00
CA ALA A 116 -10.35 -14.26 -4.91
C ALA A 116 -10.20 -12.82 -5.42
N ARG A 117 -9.28 -12.60 -6.37
CA ARG A 117 -9.09 -11.29 -7.03
C ARG A 117 -10.37 -10.82 -7.76
N LEU A 118 -11.05 -11.72 -8.47
CA LEU A 118 -12.33 -11.42 -9.14
C LEU A 118 -13.45 -11.09 -8.14
N ASP A 119 -13.46 -11.73 -6.98
CA ASP A 119 -14.43 -11.40 -5.92
C ASP A 119 -14.15 -10.03 -5.30
N VAL A 120 -12.87 -9.61 -5.22
CA VAL A 120 -12.49 -8.24 -4.86
C VAL A 120 -13.02 -7.23 -5.88
N GLU A 121 -12.86 -7.49 -7.18
CA GLU A 121 -13.42 -6.63 -8.24
C GLU A 121 -14.93 -6.43 -8.06
N ARG A 122 -15.69 -7.51 -7.85
CA ARG A 122 -17.15 -7.43 -7.63
C ARG A 122 -17.52 -6.57 -6.42
N ARG A 123 -16.76 -6.69 -5.32
CA ARG A 123 -16.95 -5.86 -4.12
C ARG A 123 -16.66 -4.39 -4.41
N PHE A 124 -15.55 -4.09 -5.08
CA PHE A 124 -15.20 -2.73 -5.46
C PHE A 124 -16.23 -2.12 -6.42
N ASN A 125 -16.75 -2.88 -7.37
CA ASN A 125 -17.85 -2.43 -8.22
C ASN A 125 -19.09 -2.05 -7.40
N SER A 126 -19.44 -2.84 -6.37
CA SER A 126 -20.53 -2.48 -5.45
C SER A 126 -20.26 -1.16 -4.70
N VAL A 127 -19.01 -0.89 -4.31
CA VAL A 127 -18.61 0.39 -3.71
C VAL A 127 -18.79 1.53 -4.73
N MET A 128 -18.38 1.33 -5.99
CA MET A 128 -18.57 2.32 -7.06
C MET A 128 -20.06 2.63 -7.29
N GLU A 129 -20.93 1.61 -7.29
CA GLU A 129 -22.37 1.82 -7.40
C GLU A 129 -22.94 2.64 -6.24
N LYS A 130 -22.55 2.34 -5.00
CA LYS A 130 -22.96 3.09 -3.81
C LYS A 130 -22.44 4.53 -3.84
N ALA A 131 -21.20 4.75 -4.30
CA ALA A 131 -20.62 6.08 -4.47
C ALA A 131 -21.33 6.91 -5.56
N HIS A 132 -21.79 6.28 -6.64
CA HIS A 132 -22.59 6.93 -7.68
C HIS A 132 -23.98 7.34 -7.17
N ILE A 133 -24.60 6.58 -6.24
CA ILE A 133 -25.87 6.99 -5.60
C ILE A 133 -25.71 8.34 -4.89
N LEU A 134 -24.57 8.59 -4.23
CA LEU A 134 -24.34 9.84 -3.50
C LEU A 134 -24.23 11.07 -4.40
N ASP A 135 -23.77 10.92 -5.64
CA ASP A 135 -23.68 12.00 -6.61
C ASP A 135 -23.84 11.47 -8.06
N PRO A 136 -25.09 11.24 -8.53
CA PRO A 136 -25.33 10.64 -9.86
C PRO A 136 -24.89 11.51 -11.04
N ASN A 137 -24.63 12.80 -10.79
CA ASN A 137 -24.23 13.77 -11.80
C ASN A 137 -22.76 14.17 -11.67
N GLY A 138 -22.03 13.59 -10.71
CA GLY A 138 -20.66 13.95 -10.42
C GLY A 138 -19.72 12.76 -10.44
N ASN A 139 -18.44 13.05 -10.26
CA ASN A 139 -17.38 12.06 -10.17
C ASN A 139 -16.94 11.94 -8.70
N THR A 140 -17.69 11.18 -7.90
CA THR A 140 -17.35 10.92 -6.48
C THR A 140 -16.01 10.18 -6.40
N PRO A 141 -15.00 10.69 -5.69
CA PRO A 141 -13.78 9.94 -5.42
C PRO A 141 -14.09 8.76 -4.51
N VAL A 142 -13.61 7.59 -4.91
CA VAL A 142 -13.65 6.37 -4.11
C VAL A 142 -12.20 5.98 -3.80
N VAL A 143 -11.86 6.03 -2.52
CA VAL A 143 -10.53 5.72 -2.02
C VAL A 143 -10.38 4.22 -1.84
N PHE A 144 -9.31 3.65 -2.39
CA PHE A 144 -8.96 2.24 -2.24
C PHE A 144 -7.51 2.13 -1.80
N HIS A 145 -7.23 1.37 -0.74
CA HIS A 145 -5.85 0.99 -0.44
C HIS A 145 -5.22 0.31 -1.65
N SER A 146 -4.03 0.76 -2.06
CA SER A 146 -3.30 0.15 -3.19
C SER A 146 -2.87 -1.30 -2.90
N THR A 147 -2.82 -1.68 -1.63
CA THR A 147 -2.47 -3.02 -1.14
C THR A 147 -2.91 -3.16 0.32
N GLU A 148 -3.05 -4.40 0.81
CA GLU A 148 -3.39 -4.67 2.21
C GLU A 148 -2.89 -6.05 2.67
N ALA A 149 -2.63 -6.28 3.96
CA ALA A 149 -2.28 -7.59 4.50
C ALA A 149 -1.02 -8.28 3.93
N VAL A 150 -0.19 -7.56 3.16
CA VAL A 150 1.11 -8.04 2.64
C VAL A 150 2.21 -7.02 2.88
N GLN A 151 3.42 -7.51 3.15
CA GLN A 151 4.60 -6.66 3.27
C GLN A 151 5.24 -6.45 1.90
N GLY A 152 5.75 -5.23 1.69
CA GLY A 152 6.46 -4.84 0.48
C GLY A 152 7.96 -4.81 0.69
N ALA A 153 8.65 -4.21 -0.27
CA ALA A 153 10.07 -3.97 -0.18
C ALA A 153 10.38 -2.96 0.94
N THR A 154 11.42 -3.26 1.71
CA THR A 154 11.97 -2.34 2.70
C THR A 154 13.12 -1.56 2.09
N TYR A 155 13.00 -0.23 2.18
CA TYR A 155 14.02 0.70 1.72
C TYR A 155 14.68 1.41 2.90
N ILE A 156 15.97 1.69 2.76
CA ILE A 156 16.74 2.57 3.64
C ILE A 156 17.42 3.67 2.81
N PRO A 157 17.79 4.80 3.44
CA PRO A 157 18.76 5.76 2.91
C PRO A 157 20.03 5.07 2.37
N GLY A 158 20.29 5.19 1.06
CA GLY A 158 21.58 4.79 0.50
C GLY A 158 22.69 5.80 0.78
N ASP A 159 23.92 5.30 0.79
CA ASP A 159 25.15 6.08 0.94
C ASP A 159 25.66 6.59 -0.41
N LYS A 160 25.60 7.91 -0.61
CA LYS A 160 26.06 8.57 -1.84
C LYS A 160 27.56 8.42 -2.08
N ASP A 161 28.36 8.36 -1.01
CA ASP A 161 29.82 8.26 -1.14
C ASP A 161 30.23 6.87 -1.66
N LYS A 162 29.34 5.89 -1.52
CA LYS A 162 29.46 4.53 -2.07
C LYS A 162 28.75 4.35 -3.42
N GLY A 163 28.14 5.41 -3.96
CA GLY A 163 27.36 5.36 -5.19
C GLY A 163 26.04 4.60 -5.08
N GLU A 164 25.49 4.44 -3.86
CA GLU A 164 24.22 3.76 -3.65
C GLU A 164 23.02 4.66 -3.99
N ASP A 165 21.94 4.05 -4.49
CA ASP A 165 20.67 4.75 -4.73
C ASP A 165 20.08 5.31 -3.44
N ARG A 166 19.46 6.50 -3.53
CA ARG A 166 18.86 7.16 -2.35
C ARG A 166 17.88 6.23 -1.61
N PHE A 167 17.14 5.41 -2.35
CA PHE A 167 16.25 4.38 -1.84
C PHE A 167 16.89 3.01 -2.07
N LYS A 168 17.80 2.63 -1.18
CA LYS A 168 18.45 1.31 -1.22
C LYS A 168 17.48 0.24 -0.71
N LYS A 169 17.14 -0.71 -1.57
CA LYS A 169 16.32 -1.87 -1.21
C LYS A 169 17.18 -2.84 -0.38
N VAL A 170 16.69 -3.26 0.80
CA VAL A 170 17.44 -4.18 1.70
C VAL A 170 16.69 -5.47 2.02
N GLU A 171 15.37 -5.45 1.93
CA GLU A 171 14.51 -6.62 2.10
C GLU A 171 13.37 -6.57 1.09
N GLU A 172 12.92 -7.72 0.61
CA GLU A 172 11.78 -7.85 -0.32
C GLU A 172 11.15 -9.23 -0.13
N ILE A 173 9.84 -9.35 -0.34
CA ILE A 173 9.19 -10.66 -0.39
C ILE A 173 9.18 -11.13 -1.84
N ALA A 174 9.52 -12.39 -2.06
CA ALA A 174 9.25 -13.09 -3.31
C ALA A 174 8.10 -14.06 -3.12
N ILE A 175 7.28 -14.20 -4.16
CA ILE A 175 6.15 -15.13 -4.20
C ILE A 175 6.42 -16.22 -5.23
N ASN A 176 6.22 -17.47 -4.85
CA ASN A 176 6.11 -18.58 -5.78
C ASN A 176 4.77 -18.46 -6.51
N VAL A 177 4.78 -18.14 -7.80
CA VAL A 177 3.56 -17.85 -8.56
C VAL A 177 2.67 -19.08 -8.79
N ASP A 178 3.23 -20.29 -8.65
CA ASP A 178 2.49 -21.56 -8.74
C ASP A 178 1.78 -21.88 -7.42
N THR A 179 2.49 -21.77 -6.29
CA THR A 179 1.97 -22.19 -4.98
C THR A 179 1.38 -21.07 -4.13
N GLY A 180 1.68 -19.80 -4.44
CA GLY A 180 1.37 -18.64 -3.61
C GLY A 180 2.28 -18.49 -2.38
N GLU A 181 3.28 -19.37 -2.21
CA GLU A 181 4.21 -19.34 -1.07
C GLU A 181 5.07 -18.08 -1.10
N MET A 182 5.16 -17.39 0.03
CA MET A 182 5.95 -16.17 0.18
C MET A 182 7.25 -16.46 0.92
N THR A 183 8.37 -15.98 0.38
CA THR A 183 9.69 -16.08 1.02
C THR A 183 10.32 -14.70 1.16
N LEU A 184 10.95 -14.45 2.31
CA LEU A 184 11.60 -13.17 2.59
C LEU A 184 13.04 -13.19 2.08
N LEU A 185 13.33 -12.30 1.13
CA LEU A 185 14.66 -12.06 0.60
C LEU A 185 15.29 -10.89 1.35
N LYS A 186 16.54 -11.08 1.80
CA LYS A 186 17.30 -10.04 2.50
C LYS A 186 18.70 -9.95 1.94
N GLU A 187 19.20 -8.73 1.80
CA GLU A 187 20.63 -8.49 1.59
C GLU A 187 21.39 -9.04 2.81
N LYS A 188 22.29 -10.00 2.58
CA LYS A 188 23.08 -10.62 3.64
C LYS A 188 24.51 -10.85 3.17
N ARG A 189 25.47 -10.75 4.09
CA ARG A 189 26.84 -11.22 3.80
C ARG A 189 26.92 -12.73 4.02
N GLN A 190 27.48 -13.42 3.04
CA GLN A 190 27.73 -14.86 3.10
C GLN A 190 29.23 -15.12 3.18
N PHE A 191 29.58 -16.15 3.96
CA PHE A 191 30.94 -16.60 4.15
C PHE A 191 31.14 -17.88 3.34
N ASN A 192 31.98 -17.82 2.31
CA ASN A 192 32.26 -18.97 1.48
C ASN A 192 33.51 -19.70 1.99
N PRO A 193 33.43 -21.00 2.38
CA PRO A 193 34.59 -21.74 2.86
C PRO A 193 35.69 -21.93 1.81
N PHE A 194 35.39 -21.69 0.54
CA PHE A 194 36.33 -21.82 -0.58
C PHE A 194 36.95 -20.48 -1.03
N LYS A 195 36.58 -19.36 -0.40
CA LYS A 195 37.20 -18.04 -0.62
C LYS A 195 37.83 -17.56 0.67
N SER A 196 39.15 -17.69 0.78
CA SER A 196 39.87 -17.39 2.02
C SER A 196 39.68 -15.94 2.47
N GLU A 197 39.46 -15.03 1.52
CA GLU A 197 39.25 -13.61 1.71
C GLU A 197 37.92 -13.31 2.43
N ASP A 198 36.88 -14.13 2.18
CA ASP A 198 35.59 -13.99 2.86
C ASP A 198 35.71 -14.28 4.36
N LEU A 199 36.69 -15.10 4.76
CA LEU A 199 36.92 -15.52 6.14
C LEU A 199 37.90 -14.62 6.90
N GLN A 200 38.42 -13.56 6.27
CA GLN A 200 39.37 -12.64 6.89
C GLN A 200 38.64 -11.59 7.76
N GLY A 201 38.99 -11.57 9.04
CA GLY A 201 38.45 -10.63 10.03
C GLY A 201 37.47 -11.29 10.99
N ASP A 202 37.28 -10.67 12.16
CA ASP A 202 36.23 -11.06 13.10
C ASP A 202 34.89 -10.53 12.55
N PRO A 203 33.95 -11.39 12.13
CA PRO A 203 32.66 -10.94 11.56
C PRO A 203 31.81 -10.14 12.55
N VAL A 204 32.11 -10.20 13.85
CA VAL A 204 31.48 -9.36 14.88
C VAL A 204 32.06 -7.93 14.84
N ARG A 205 33.34 -7.76 14.49
CA ARG A 205 34.06 -6.47 14.49
C ARG A 205 34.18 -5.84 13.12
N ASN A 206 34.23 -6.64 12.05
CA ASN A 206 34.30 -6.18 10.67
C ASN A 206 33.00 -6.53 9.94
N LYS A 207 32.03 -5.61 9.95
CA LYS A 207 30.75 -5.78 9.25
C LYS A 207 30.88 -5.90 7.72
N ASP A 208 32.08 -5.68 7.19
CA ASP A 208 32.36 -5.77 5.76
C ASP A 208 32.99 -7.11 5.33
N SER A 209 33.27 -8.04 6.27
CA SER A 209 33.75 -9.39 5.92
C SER A 209 32.66 -10.23 5.26
N GLY A 210 33.02 -11.03 4.26
CA GLY A 210 32.13 -11.89 3.48
C GLY A 210 31.58 -11.26 2.21
N THR A 211 31.19 -12.10 1.26
CA THR A 211 30.62 -11.68 -0.03
C THR A 211 29.19 -11.19 0.16
N LEU A 212 28.86 -10.02 -0.41
CA LEU A 212 27.51 -9.48 -0.39
C LEU A 212 26.59 -10.32 -1.27
N PHE A 213 25.58 -10.93 -0.67
CA PHE A 213 24.53 -11.67 -1.35
C PHE A 213 23.31 -10.78 -1.49
N THR A 214 23.08 -10.27 -2.70
CA THR A 214 22.02 -9.30 -2.98
C THR A 214 20.63 -9.93 -2.95
N ILE A 215 19.59 -9.09 -3.02
CA ILE A 215 18.20 -9.56 -3.12
C ILE A 215 18.00 -10.34 -4.43
N GLU A 216 18.55 -9.85 -5.54
CA GLU A 216 18.48 -10.50 -6.86
C GLU A 216 19.19 -11.85 -6.83
N SER A 217 20.33 -11.93 -6.15
CA SER A 217 21.07 -13.19 -5.95
C SER A 217 20.26 -14.18 -5.10
N SER A 218 19.55 -13.68 -4.08
CA SER A 218 18.67 -14.49 -3.24
C SER A 218 17.46 -15.01 -4.00
N LEU A 219 16.84 -14.16 -4.85
CA LEU A 219 15.75 -14.56 -5.72
C LEU A 219 16.19 -15.62 -6.73
N HIS A 220 17.34 -15.42 -7.37
CA HIS A 220 17.91 -16.39 -8.29
C HIS A 220 18.19 -17.72 -7.59
N SER A 221 18.81 -17.69 -6.40
CA SER A 221 19.06 -18.89 -5.60
C SER A 221 17.79 -19.61 -5.16
N ALA A 222 16.70 -18.89 -4.85
CA ALA A 222 15.41 -19.50 -4.52
C ALA A 222 14.83 -20.27 -5.71
N ASN A 223 14.89 -19.69 -6.92
CA ASN A 223 14.47 -20.36 -8.16
C ASN A 223 15.31 -21.61 -8.46
N GLU A 224 16.64 -21.46 -8.42
CA GLU A 224 17.59 -22.55 -8.65
C GLU A 224 17.41 -23.69 -7.65
N THR A 225 17.36 -23.38 -6.35
CA THR A 225 17.20 -24.40 -5.29
C THR A 225 15.89 -25.17 -5.45
N THR A 226 14.79 -24.47 -5.76
CA THR A 226 13.48 -25.10 -5.94
C THR A 226 13.46 -26.01 -7.17
N TRP A 227 14.10 -25.58 -8.25
CA TRP A 227 14.24 -26.38 -9.46
C TRP A 227 15.15 -27.59 -9.25
N ASP A 228 16.33 -27.40 -8.66
CA ASP A 228 17.30 -28.47 -8.38
C ASP A 228 16.71 -29.52 -7.41
N ASN A 229 15.90 -29.10 -6.43
CA ASN A 229 15.17 -30.03 -5.56
C ASN A 229 14.18 -30.88 -6.35
N SER A 230 13.44 -30.28 -7.29
CA SER A 230 12.50 -30.99 -8.16
C SER A 230 13.23 -32.01 -9.06
N MET A 231 14.36 -31.60 -9.65
CA MET A 231 15.20 -32.49 -10.46
C MET A 231 15.82 -33.62 -9.63
N THR A 232 16.28 -33.33 -8.41
CA THR A 232 16.86 -34.32 -7.49
C THR A 232 15.81 -35.35 -7.04
N GLN A 233 14.58 -34.91 -6.77
CA GLN A 233 13.47 -35.79 -6.45
C GLN A 233 13.17 -36.75 -7.61
N ILE A 234 13.12 -36.24 -8.83
CA ILE A 234 12.94 -37.07 -10.03
C ILE A 234 14.10 -38.05 -10.21
N ALA A 235 15.35 -37.60 -10.07
CA ALA A 235 16.53 -38.45 -10.19
C ALA A 235 16.54 -39.57 -9.13
N THR A 236 16.04 -39.29 -7.92
CA THR A 236 15.90 -40.28 -6.85
C THR A 236 14.84 -41.32 -7.19
N LEU A 237 13.66 -40.89 -7.67
CA LEU A 237 12.60 -41.80 -8.13
C LEU A 237 13.08 -42.66 -9.32
N GLN A 238 13.82 -42.06 -10.24
CA GLN A 238 14.42 -42.75 -11.37
C GLN A 238 15.40 -43.84 -10.90
N LYS A 239 16.29 -43.51 -9.96
CA LYS A 239 17.23 -44.49 -9.39
C LYS A 239 16.49 -45.64 -8.69
N GLN A 240 15.45 -45.35 -7.92
CA GLN A 240 14.64 -46.38 -7.26
C GLN A 240 13.92 -47.27 -8.27
N ALA A 241 13.34 -46.68 -9.33
CA ALA A 241 12.74 -47.44 -10.41
C ALA A 241 13.77 -48.35 -11.10
N ASP A 242 14.97 -47.85 -11.39
CA ASP A 242 16.06 -48.62 -11.99
C ASP A 242 16.51 -49.79 -11.10
N GLU A 243 16.67 -49.57 -9.80
CA GLU A 243 17.10 -50.60 -8.84
C GLU A 243 16.08 -51.73 -8.70
N VAL A 244 14.78 -51.41 -8.79
CA VAL A 244 13.71 -52.41 -8.73
C VAL A 244 13.51 -53.11 -10.08
N LEU A 245 13.46 -52.35 -11.19
CA LEU A 245 13.15 -52.86 -12.53
C LEU A 245 14.31 -53.62 -13.16
N GLY A 246 15.56 -53.15 -13.01
CA GLY A 246 16.70 -53.73 -13.72
C GLY A 246 16.86 -55.24 -13.48
N PRO A 247 16.93 -55.70 -12.22
CA PRO A 247 17.00 -57.12 -11.91
C PRO A 247 15.73 -57.89 -12.31
N ALA A 248 14.54 -57.31 -12.08
CA ALA A 248 13.27 -57.95 -12.38
C ALA A 248 13.07 -58.17 -13.88
N TYR A 249 13.40 -57.18 -14.70
CA TYR A 249 13.26 -57.24 -16.15
C TYR A 249 14.19 -58.28 -16.78
N ASN A 250 15.44 -58.39 -16.31
CA ASN A 250 16.36 -59.43 -16.79
C ASN A 250 15.80 -60.84 -16.55
N VAL A 251 15.12 -61.05 -15.41
CA VAL A 251 14.45 -62.31 -15.10
C VAL A 251 13.25 -62.52 -16.02
N LEU A 252 12.37 -61.52 -16.17
CA LEU A 252 11.20 -61.62 -17.07
C LEU A 252 11.60 -61.89 -18.53
N GLU A 253 12.63 -61.21 -19.03
CA GLU A 253 13.12 -61.39 -20.40
C GLU A 253 13.75 -62.79 -20.59
N SER A 254 14.42 -63.33 -19.57
CA SER A 254 14.97 -64.70 -19.61
C SER A 254 13.90 -65.79 -19.70
N PHE A 255 12.66 -65.49 -19.28
CA PHE A 255 11.51 -66.40 -19.35
C PHE A 255 10.53 -66.06 -20.48
N LYS A 256 10.88 -65.13 -21.36
CA LYS A 256 10.00 -64.67 -22.44
C LYS A 256 9.69 -65.81 -23.42
N GLY A 257 8.42 -66.19 -23.50
CA GLY A 257 7.95 -67.28 -24.37
C GLY A 257 7.98 -68.67 -23.74
N ALA A 258 8.44 -68.80 -22.49
CA ALA A 258 8.29 -70.03 -21.72
C ALA A 258 6.82 -70.19 -21.29
N LYS A 259 6.31 -71.43 -21.32
CA LYS A 259 4.98 -71.74 -20.74
C LYS A 259 5.14 -72.12 -19.28
N GLU A 260 4.15 -71.78 -18.45
CA GLU A 260 4.19 -71.98 -16.99
C GLU A 260 4.37 -73.46 -16.60
N ASP A 261 3.86 -74.39 -17.41
CA ASP A 261 3.99 -75.85 -17.24
C ASP A 261 5.38 -76.40 -17.61
N GLN A 262 6.27 -75.55 -18.14
CA GLN A 262 7.64 -75.90 -18.53
C GLN A 262 8.70 -75.39 -17.53
N LEU A 263 8.29 -74.67 -16.50
CA LEU A 263 9.18 -74.05 -15.51
C LEU A 263 9.27 -74.91 -14.25
N SER A 264 10.47 -75.02 -13.70
CA SER A 264 10.67 -75.58 -12.36
C SER A 264 10.05 -74.68 -11.28
N GLU A 265 9.82 -75.23 -10.08
CA GLU A 265 9.26 -74.48 -8.95
C GLU A 265 10.11 -73.25 -8.58
N ASP A 266 11.44 -73.38 -8.61
CA ASP A 266 12.36 -72.26 -8.37
C ASP A 266 12.28 -71.18 -9.46
N GLU A 267 12.10 -71.57 -10.73
CA GLU A 267 11.91 -70.64 -11.84
C GLU A 267 10.57 -69.92 -11.74
N LEU A 268 9.51 -70.60 -11.32
CA LEU A 268 8.20 -70.00 -11.04
C LEU A 268 8.27 -69.00 -9.89
N ILE A 269 8.98 -69.32 -8.80
CA ILE A 269 9.19 -68.40 -7.68
C ILE A 269 9.95 -67.16 -8.14
N ARG A 270 11.00 -67.32 -8.95
CA ARG A 270 11.76 -66.21 -9.53
C ARG A 270 10.92 -65.35 -10.47
N LEU A 271 10.11 -65.97 -11.32
CA LEU A 271 9.20 -65.30 -12.24
C LEU A 271 8.14 -64.50 -11.49
N LYS A 272 7.49 -65.10 -10.48
CA LYS A 272 6.50 -64.41 -9.63
C LYS A 272 7.12 -63.25 -8.86
N SER A 273 8.29 -63.45 -8.23
CA SER A 273 8.98 -62.37 -7.53
C SER A 273 9.42 -61.24 -8.47
N ALA A 274 9.83 -61.55 -9.70
CA ALA A 274 10.14 -60.54 -10.71
C ALA A 274 8.89 -59.76 -11.15
N SER A 275 7.76 -60.45 -11.39
CA SER A 275 6.48 -59.81 -11.71
C SER A 275 5.99 -58.89 -10.59
N GLU A 276 6.04 -59.34 -9.33
CA GLU A 276 5.70 -58.51 -8.16
C GLU A 276 6.60 -57.28 -8.04
N ARG A 277 7.90 -57.42 -8.33
CA ARG A 277 8.83 -56.27 -8.36
C ARG A 277 8.47 -55.29 -9.47
N VAL A 278 8.09 -55.76 -10.65
CA VAL A 278 7.62 -54.89 -11.74
C VAL A 278 6.32 -54.19 -11.34
N GLU A 279 5.37 -54.89 -10.73
CA GLU A 279 4.14 -54.29 -10.24
C GLU A 279 4.41 -53.21 -9.18
N ASN A 280 5.25 -53.52 -8.19
CA ASN A 280 5.67 -52.53 -7.18
C ASN A 280 6.45 -51.36 -7.79
N SER A 281 7.19 -51.59 -8.88
CA SER A 281 7.91 -50.53 -9.56
C SER A 281 6.98 -49.53 -10.24
N GLN A 282 5.76 -49.93 -10.60
CA GLN A 282 4.78 -49.07 -11.24
C GLN A 282 4.47 -47.83 -10.39
N ILE A 283 4.47 -47.97 -9.06
CA ILE A 283 4.29 -46.84 -8.13
C ILE A 283 5.40 -45.80 -8.32
N PHE A 284 6.66 -46.22 -8.47
CA PHE A 284 7.77 -45.30 -8.72
C PHE A 284 7.67 -44.66 -10.12
N LEU A 285 7.21 -45.41 -11.11
CA LEU A 285 6.99 -44.89 -12.47
C LEU A 285 5.87 -43.87 -12.53
N ASP A 286 4.76 -44.12 -11.84
CA ASP A 286 3.63 -43.21 -11.77
C ASP A 286 4.02 -41.93 -11.03
N ASN A 287 4.74 -42.05 -9.92
CA ASN A 287 5.30 -40.90 -9.21
C ASN A 287 6.30 -40.13 -10.08
N MET A 288 7.19 -40.83 -10.79
CA MET A 288 8.15 -40.21 -11.71
C MET A 288 7.41 -39.48 -12.84
N ARG A 289 6.37 -40.10 -13.42
CA ARG A 289 5.52 -39.47 -14.43
C ARG A 289 4.93 -38.17 -13.92
N LEU A 290 4.29 -38.19 -12.75
CA LEU A 290 3.67 -36.99 -12.16
C LEU A 290 4.70 -35.89 -11.92
N ASN A 291 5.89 -36.22 -11.38
CA ASN A 291 6.94 -35.24 -11.12
C ASN A 291 7.58 -34.70 -12.40
N VAL A 292 7.81 -35.54 -13.41
CA VAL A 292 8.35 -35.13 -14.71
C VAL A 292 7.35 -34.23 -15.44
N THR A 293 6.07 -34.61 -15.50
CA THR A 293 5.03 -33.78 -16.11
C THR A 293 4.90 -32.44 -15.37
N SER A 294 4.82 -32.45 -14.04
CA SER A 294 4.74 -31.20 -13.27
C SER A 294 5.97 -30.30 -13.48
N SER A 295 7.17 -30.87 -13.52
CA SER A 295 8.39 -30.09 -13.77
C SER A 295 8.47 -29.56 -15.20
N PHE A 296 8.03 -30.34 -16.18
CA PHE A 296 7.92 -29.93 -17.57
C PHE A 296 6.95 -28.75 -17.70
N ASP A 297 5.77 -28.86 -17.11
CA ASP A 297 4.74 -27.81 -17.12
C ASP A 297 5.29 -26.51 -16.50
N LYS A 298 5.98 -26.61 -15.35
CA LYS A 298 6.61 -25.46 -14.68
C LYS A 298 7.70 -24.81 -15.53
N LEU A 299 8.57 -25.60 -16.15
CA LEU A 299 9.61 -25.07 -17.01
C LEU A 299 9.02 -24.45 -18.29
N TYR A 300 7.94 -25.01 -18.82
CA TYR A 300 7.24 -24.45 -19.95
C TYR A 300 6.54 -23.12 -19.60
N GLU A 301 5.86 -23.06 -18.46
CA GLU A 301 5.12 -21.88 -18.02
C GLU A 301 6.06 -20.74 -17.61
N PHE A 302 7.07 -21.03 -16.78
CA PHE A 302 7.94 -20.03 -16.14
C PHE A 302 9.35 -19.93 -16.73
N GLY A 303 9.66 -20.73 -17.75
CA GLY A 303 10.89 -20.64 -18.50
C GLY A 303 10.89 -19.49 -19.52
N SER A 304 12.06 -19.26 -20.12
CA SER A 304 12.24 -18.31 -21.22
C SER A 304 11.57 -18.80 -22.50
N ASP A 305 11.35 -17.89 -23.46
CA ASP A 305 10.84 -18.28 -24.79
C ASP A 305 11.80 -19.22 -25.54
N ALA A 306 13.10 -19.17 -25.25
CA ALA A 306 14.06 -20.12 -25.79
C ALA A 306 13.86 -21.53 -25.19
N GLN A 307 13.66 -21.62 -23.87
CA GLN A 307 13.41 -22.90 -23.18
C GLN A 307 12.11 -23.54 -23.67
N ARG A 308 11.05 -22.75 -23.85
CA ARG A 308 9.78 -23.26 -24.40
C ARG A 308 9.96 -23.93 -25.74
N LYS A 309 10.73 -23.32 -26.66
CA LYS A 309 11.02 -23.90 -27.98
C LYS A 309 11.82 -25.20 -27.88
N GLU A 310 12.82 -25.25 -27.01
CA GLU A 310 13.60 -26.48 -26.81
C GLU A 310 12.78 -27.58 -26.13
N LEU A 311 11.87 -27.23 -25.22
CA LEU A 311 10.92 -28.16 -24.61
C LEU A 311 9.90 -28.70 -25.62
N GLU A 312 9.39 -27.87 -26.52
CA GLU A 312 8.53 -28.33 -27.61
C GLU A 312 9.25 -29.37 -28.47
N GLU A 313 10.50 -29.12 -28.84
CA GLU A 313 11.31 -30.06 -29.62
C GLU A 313 11.63 -31.34 -28.84
N LEU A 314 11.94 -31.23 -27.55
CA LEU A 314 12.14 -32.35 -26.65
C LEU A 314 10.88 -33.23 -26.58
N SER A 315 9.70 -32.61 -26.48
CA SER A 315 8.42 -33.34 -26.36
C SER A 315 8.06 -34.14 -27.62
N LYS A 316 8.41 -33.67 -28.82
CA LYS A 316 8.15 -34.39 -30.09
C LYS A 316 8.91 -35.71 -30.18
N ASN A 317 10.06 -35.79 -29.51
CA ASN A 317 10.96 -36.94 -29.55
C ASN A 317 10.65 -37.99 -28.48
N VAL A 318 9.57 -37.80 -27.71
CA VAL A 318 9.20 -38.62 -26.56
C VAL A 318 7.85 -39.28 -26.82
N LYS A 319 7.83 -40.62 -26.86
CA LYS A 319 6.61 -41.42 -26.99
C LYS A 319 6.53 -42.45 -25.87
N MET A 320 5.52 -42.33 -25.02
CA MET A 320 5.21 -43.35 -24.02
C MET A 320 4.58 -44.56 -24.69
N THR A 321 5.01 -45.76 -24.28
CA THR A 321 4.64 -47.03 -24.91
C THR A 321 3.73 -47.88 -24.02
N GLY A 322 3.59 -47.54 -22.74
CA GLY A 322 2.91 -48.36 -21.75
C GLY A 322 3.74 -49.57 -21.28
N ASN A 323 4.97 -49.72 -21.77
CA ASN A 323 5.92 -50.71 -21.27
C ASN A 323 6.79 -50.03 -20.18
N PRO A 324 6.72 -50.50 -18.91
CA PRO A 324 7.45 -49.92 -17.78
C PRO A 324 8.93 -49.65 -18.05
N VAL A 325 9.63 -50.56 -18.73
CA VAL A 325 11.08 -50.46 -18.98
C VAL A 325 11.42 -49.47 -20.09
N VAL A 326 10.61 -49.45 -21.16
CA VAL A 326 10.77 -48.47 -22.25
C VAL A 326 10.41 -47.07 -21.76
N ASP A 327 9.38 -46.98 -20.91
CA ASP A 327 8.89 -45.73 -20.37
C ASP A 327 9.91 -45.14 -19.38
N VAL A 328 10.57 -45.95 -18.53
CA VAL A 328 11.73 -45.49 -17.72
C VAL A 328 12.76 -44.80 -18.60
N GLY A 329 13.23 -45.47 -19.66
CA GLY A 329 14.24 -44.90 -20.56
C GLY A 329 13.78 -43.59 -21.22
N THR A 330 12.49 -43.46 -21.45
CA THR A 330 11.87 -42.24 -21.98
C THR A 330 11.87 -41.11 -20.96
N TYR A 331 11.52 -41.38 -19.70
CA TYR A 331 11.64 -40.41 -18.61
C TYR A 331 13.08 -39.95 -18.40
N LYS A 332 14.06 -40.85 -18.46
CA LYS A 332 15.49 -40.46 -18.37
C LYS A 332 15.89 -39.43 -19.41
N LYS A 333 15.44 -39.61 -20.66
CA LYS A 333 15.71 -38.68 -21.76
C LYS A 333 15.06 -37.32 -21.51
N LEU A 334 13.80 -37.30 -21.04
CA LEU A 334 13.10 -36.07 -20.67
C LEU A 334 13.83 -35.31 -19.56
N VAL A 335 14.18 -35.99 -18.47
CA VAL A 335 14.85 -35.38 -17.31
C VAL A 335 16.20 -34.83 -17.72
N LYS A 336 16.99 -35.60 -18.48
CA LYS A 336 18.27 -35.14 -19.02
C LYS A 336 18.09 -33.90 -19.91
N GLY A 337 17.11 -33.91 -20.81
CA GLY A 337 16.83 -32.77 -21.69
C GLY A 337 16.43 -31.52 -20.90
N MET A 338 15.51 -31.64 -19.93
CA MET A 338 15.13 -30.52 -19.06
C MET A 338 16.32 -29.99 -18.25
N HIS A 339 17.19 -30.87 -17.76
CA HIS A 339 18.41 -30.48 -17.07
C HIS A 339 19.37 -29.71 -18.01
N GLU A 340 19.60 -30.20 -19.23
CA GLU A 340 20.44 -29.51 -20.22
C GLU A 340 19.90 -28.12 -20.58
N ILE A 341 18.58 -27.97 -20.75
CA ILE A 341 17.88 -26.69 -21.02
C ILE A 341 18.05 -25.68 -19.86
N THR A 342 18.32 -26.15 -18.64
CA THR A 342 18.36 -25.31 -17.41
C THR A 342 19.76 -25.13 -16.83
N GLN A 343 20.78 -25.70 -17.48
CA GLN A 343 22.20 -25.62 -17.08
C GLN A 343 23.04 -24.79 -18.06
N GLY A 344 22.42 -23.96 -18.89
CA GLY A 344 23.16 -23.11 -19.81
C GLY A 344 24.06 -22.13 -19.05
N ILE A 345 25.34 -22.13 -19.39
CA ILE A 345 26.32 -21.20 -18.84
C ILE A 345 26.39 -19.98 -19.76
N ASN A 346 26.42 -18.78 -19.18
CA ASN A 346 26.51 -17.56 -19.97
C ASN A 346 27.86 -17.54 -20.71
N PRO A 347 27.87 -17.44 -22.05
CA PRO A 347 29.11 -17.48 -22.83
C PRO A 347 30.02 -16.27 -22.58
N ASN A 348 29.48 -15.15 -22.09
CA ASN A 348 30.23 -13.93 -21.77
C ASN A 348 30.71 -13.89 -20.31
N ASP A 349 30.11 -14.68 -19.43
CA ASP A 349 30.51 -14.81 -18.03
C ASP A 349 30.28 -16.25 -17.55
N PRO A 350 31.29 -17.12 -17.65
CA PRO A 350 31.17 -18.53 -17.27
C PRO A 350 30.83 -18.76 -15.80
N THR A 351 30.88 -17.71 -14.97
CA THR A 351 30.49 -17.78 -13.55
C THR A 351 29.00 -17.54 -13.33
N ARG A 352 28.24 -17.21 -14.38
CA ARG A 352 26.80 -16.97 -14.36
C ARG A 352 26.07 -17.93 -15.29
N ARG A 353 24.86 -18.32 -14.90
CA ARG A 353 23.97 -19.04 -15.82
C ARG A 353 23.45 -18.08 -16.90
N ASP A 354 23.21 -18.62 -18.09
CA ASP A 354 22.53 -17.89 -19.15
C ASP A 354 21.08 -17.65 -18.72
N GLU A 355 20.63 -16.40 -18.74
CA GLU A 355 19.26 -16.04 -18.36
C GLU A 355 18.22 -16.78 -19.20
N ASN A 356 18.56 -17.11 -20.45
CA ASN A 356 17.69 -17.86 -21.35
C ASN A 356 17.69 -19.37 -21.05
N PHE A 357 18.65 -19.89 -20.30
CA PHE A 357 18.83 -21.34 -20.04
C PHE A 357 19.15 -21.63 -18.57
N SER A 358 18.50 -20.90 -17.65
CA SER A 358 18.61 -21.05 -16.18
C SER A 358 17.37 -21.71 -15.59
N ALA A 359 17.31 -21.90 -14.26
CA ALA A 359 16.10 -22.40 -13.62
C ALA A 359 14.86 -21.53 -13.95
N PRO A 360 13.66 -22.14 -14.05
CA PRO A 360 12.43 -21.40 -14.32
C PRO A 360 12.15 -20.38 -13.22
N LYS A 361 11.60 -19.21 -13.59
CA LYS A 361 11.32 -18.09 -12.69
C LYS A 361 10.02 -18.30 -11.90
N MET A 362 9.98 -19.37 -11.10
CA MET A 362 8.84 -19.73 -10.24
C MET A 362 8.61 -18.71 -9.11
N PHE A 363 9.69 -18.15 -8.57
CA PHE A 363 9.65 -17.03 -7.64
C PHE A 363 9.82 -15.71 -8.40
N LYS A 364 8.95 -14.75 -8.10
CA LYS A 364 9.02 -13.36 -8.56
C LYS A 364 8.94 -12.41 -7.38
N PRO A 365 9.47 -11.17 -7.49
CA PRO A 365 9.22 -10.14 -6.50
C PRO A 365 7.71 -9.96 -6.28
N LEU A 366 7.27 -9.95 -5.02
CA LEU A 366 5.85 -9.85 -4.66
C LEU A 366 5.24 -8.56 -5.18
N GLU A 367 5.98 -7.44 -5.14
CA GLU A 367 5.49 -6.17 -5.66
C GLU A 367 5.29 -6.20 -7.17
N GLU A 368 6.10 -6.94 -7.93
CA GLU A 368 5.92 -7.11 -9.38
C GLU A 368 4.64 -7.90 -9.67
N PHE A 369 4.45 -9.01 -8.96
CA PHE A 369 3.23 -9.82 -9.08
C PHE A 369 1.99 -9.03 -8.65
N ALA A 370 2.04 -8.37 -7.50
CA ALA A 370 0.95 -7.55 -7.00
C ALA A 370 0.65 -6.38 -7.94
N MET A 371 1.66 -5.76 -8.56
CA MET A 371 1.49 -4.65 -9.52
C MET A 371 0.57 -5.07 -10.66
N GLU A 372 0.83 -6.23 -11.27
CA GLU A 372 0.01 -6.76 -12.36
C GLU A 372 -1.45 -6.99 -11.90
N LYS A 373 -1.64 -7.69 -10.78
CA LYS A 373 -2.97 -8.06 -10.29
C LYS A 373 -3.77 -6.85 -9.80
N THR A 374 -3.16 -5.99 -9.02
CA THR A 374 -3.75 -4.74 -8.54
C THR A 374 -4.10 -3.81 -9.70
N ALA A 375 -3.20 -3.64 -10.67
CA ALA A 375 -3.44 -2.80 -11.82
C ALA A 375 -4.66 -3.29 -12.63
N LYS A 376 -4.74 -4.60 -12.85
CA LYS A 376 -5.87 -5.27 -13.51
C LYS A 376 -7.18 -5.00 -12.78
N THR A 377 -7.21 -5.20 -11.46
CA THR A 377 -8.40 -4.94 -10.62
C THR A 377 -8.87 -3.50 -10.75
N PHE A 378 -8.00 -2.51 -10.53
CA PHE A 378 -8.41 -1.10 -10.60
C PHE A 378 -8.79 -0.66 -12.01
N GLY A 379 -8.08 -1.14 -13.04
CA GLY A 379 -8.43 -0.84 -14.43
C GLY A 379 -9.79 -1.42 -14.83
N ASN A 380 -10.11 -2.64 -14.39
CA ASN A 380 -11.40 -3.27 -14.61
C ASN A 380 -12.53 -2.55 -13.85
N VAL A 381 -12.33 -2.23 -12.57
CA VAL A 381 -13.32 -1.50 -11.75
C VAL A 381 -13.62 -0.12 -12.33
N ALA A 382 -12.58 0.62 -12.74
CA ALA A 382 -12.76 1.91 -13.39
C ALA A 382 -13.51 1.78 -14.73
N TRP A 383 -13.19 0.76 -15.52
CA TRP A 383 -13.84 0.49 -16.80
C TRP A 383 -15.32 0.13 -16.60
N GLU A 384 -15.63 -0.77 -15.67
CA GLU A 384 -17.01 -1.19 -15.39
C GLU A 384 -17.86 -0.03 -14.87
N GLY A 385 -17.30 0.80 -13.99
CA GLY A 385 -17.94 2.05 -13.57
C GLY A 385 -18.23 2.98 -14.76
N TYR A 386 -17.27 3.14 -15.69
CA TYR A 386 -17.49 3.95 -16.89
C TYR A 386 -18.50 3.33 -17.86
N ASP A 387 -18.44 2.02 -18.11
CA ASP A 387 -19.37 1.31 -18.98
C ASP A 387 -20.81 1.46 -18.50
N LYS A 388 -21.00 1.50 -17.17
CA LYS A 388 -22.31 1.65 -16.53
C LYS A 388 -22.79 3.09 -16.39
N PHE A 389 -21.91 4.03 -16.04
CA PHE A 389 -22.28 5.40 -15.63
C PHE A 389 -21.74 6.49 -16.55
N GLY A 390 -20.94 6.13 -17.55
CA GLY A 390 -20.31 7.05 -18.50
C GLY A 390 -19.47 8.12 -17.80
N ASP A 391 -19.72 9.37 -18.20
CA ASP A 391 -18.96 10.52 -17.71
C ASP A 391 -19.17 10.86 -16.22
N ASN A 392 -20.20 10.30 -15.60
CA ASN A 392 -20.54 10.46 -14.18
C ASN A 392 -20.07 9.25 -13.35
N SER A 393 -19.19 8.42 -13.89
CA SER A 393 -18.57 7.34 -13.14
C SER A 393 -17.77 7.90 -11.95
N PRO A 394 -17.83 7.27 -10.76
CA PRO A 394 -16.94 7.61 -9.66
C PRO A 394 -15.45 7.45 -10.06
N ILE A 395 -14.57 8.15 -9.36
CA ILE A 395 -13.12 8.11 -9.61
C ILE A 395 -12.52 7.00 -8.75
N VAL A 396 -11.74 6.12 -9.36
CA VAL A 396 -10.88 5.18 -8.63
C VAL A 396 -9.64 5.94 -8.16
N ALA A 397 -9.58 6.22 -6.86
CA ALA A 397 -8.48 6.94 -6.23
C ALA A 397 -7.66 5.98 -5.36
N MET A 398 -6.53 5.52 -5.90
CA MET A 398 -5.65 4.57 -5.23
C MET A 398 -4.83 5.27 -4.16
N GLU A 399 -4.86 4.77 -2.94
CA GLU A 399 -4.15 5.33 -1.81
C GLU A 399 -2.78 4.70 -1.63
N ASN A 400 -1.76 5.55 -1.45
CA ASN A 400 -0.41 5.08 -1.11
C ASN A 400 -0.41 4.51 0.30
N MET A 401 0.20 3.35 0.50
CA MET A 401 0.37 2.78 1.84
C MET A 401 1.68 3.25 2.47
N TYR A 402 1.82 3.04 3.79
CA TYR A 402 3.02 3.46 4.51
C TYR A 402 4.26 2.62 4.17
N ALA A 403 5.44 3.18 4.46
CA ALA A 403 6.73 2.54 4.18
C ALA A 403 6.83 1.12 4.77
N GLY A 404 7.13 0.16 3.88
CA GLY A 404 7.18 -1.28 4.16
C GLY A 404 5.99 -2.06 3.63
N MET A 405 4.98 -1.40 3.06
CA MET A 405 3.93 -2.02 2.25
C MET A 405 4.20 -1.81 0.75
N PRO A 406 3.65 -2.67 -0.13
CA PRO A 406 3.75 -2.48 -1.58
C PRO A 406 3.22 -1.12 -2.01
N PHE A 407 3.82 -0.56 -3.06
CA PHE A 407 3.40 0.71 -3.66
C PHE A 407 3.42 1.90 -2.69
N SER A 408 4.28 1.86 -1.67
CA SER A 408 4.42 2.97 -0.72
C SER A 408 5.20 4.18 -1.25
N ARG A 409 5.95 4.01 -2.35
CA ARG A 409 6.69 5.10 -3.02
C ARG A 409 5.86 5.74 -4.13
N ALA A 410 6.16 7.01 -4.40
CA ALA A 410 5.54 7.78 -5.48
C ALA A 410 5.77 7.16 -6.87
N GLU A 411 6.95 6.59 -7.11
CA GLU A 411 7.26 5.94 -8.39
C GLU A 411 6.43 4.68 -8.61
N ASP A 412 6.25 3.87 -7.57
CA ASP A 412 5.46 2.65 -7.63
C ASP A 412 3.98 2.98 -7.80
N MET A 413 3.47 3.98 -7.07
CA MET A 413 2.09 4.48 -7.26
C MET A 413 1.86 5.03 -8.66
N LYS A 414 2.82 5.78 -9.21
CA LYS A 414 2.70 6.32 -10.57
C LYS A 414 2.65 5.18 -11.59
N LYS A 415 3.51 4.18 -11.44
CA LYS A 415 3.50 2.98 -12.28
C LYS A 415 2.17 2.25 -12.16
N LEU A 416 1.64 2.08 -10.95
CA LEU A 416 0.35 1.43 -10.72
C LEU A 416 -0.78 2.17 -11.44
N VAL A 417 -0.83 3.50 -11.34
CA VAL A 417 -1.80 4.34 -12.07
C VAL A 417 -1.68 4.12 -13.58
N GLU A 418 -0.46 4.12 -14.12
CA GLU A 418 -0.21 3.94 -15.55
C GLU A 418 -0.65 2.56 -16.05
N GLU A 419 -0.33 1.48 -15.31
CA GLU A 419 -0.75 0.12 -15.65
C GLU A 419 -2.27 -0.05 -15.54
N SER A 420 -2.92 0.49 -14.50
CA SER A 420 -4.38 0.48 -14.39
C SER A 420 -5.07 1.21 -15.55
N LYS A 421 -4.52 2.34 -15.98
CA LYS A 421 -5.02 3.08 -17.15
C LYS A 421 -4.86 2.28 -18.44
N LYS A 422 -3.78 1.51 -18.61
CA LYS A 422 -3.63 0.63 -19.79
C LYS A 422 -4.73 -0.42 -19.83
N VAL A 423 -5.03 -1.08 -18.70
CA VAL A 423 -6.11 -2.07 -18.61
C VAL A 423 -7.47 -1.45 -18.95
N PHE A 424 -7.77 -0.26 -18.40
CA PHE A 424 -8.98 0.49 -18.77
C PHE A 424 -9.07 0.73 -20.28
N VAL A 425 -7.98 1.25 -20.87
CA VAL A 425 -7.93 1.58 -22.31
C VAL A 425 -8.10 0.33 -23.16
N GLU A 426 -7.48 -0.79 -22.80
CA GLU A 426 -7.64 -2.05 -23.52
C GLU A 426 -9.09 -2.55 -23.51
N ASN A 427 -9.75 -2.50 -22.35
CA ASN A 427 -11.15 -2.88 -22.23
C ASN A 427 -12.08 -1.94 -23.03
N ALA A 428 -11.82 -0.64 -22.97
CA ALA A 428 -12.59 0.36 -23.72
C ALA A 428 -12.46 0.17 -25.23
N VAL A 429 -11.24 -0.07 -25.72
CA VAL A 429 -10.98 -0.31 -27.15
C VAL A 429 -11.62 -1.61 -27.62
N LYS A 430 -11.58 -2.68 -26.81
CA LYS A 430 -12.29 -3.94 -27.09
C LYS A 430 -13.80 -3.74 -27.23
N LYS A 431 -14.36 -2.68 -26.63
CA LYS A 431 -15.78 -2.29 -26.70
C LYS A 431 -16.08 -1.23 -27.77
N GLY A 432 -15.11 -0.93 -28.63
CA GLY A 432 -15.27 -0.03 -29.78
C GLY A 432 -14.98 1.44 -29.51
N MET A 433 -14.44 1.80 -28.34
CA MET A 433 -14.02 3.17 -28.08
C MET A 433 -12.69 3.48 -28.78
N ASP A 434 -12.58 4.69 -29.35
CA ASP A 434 -11.30 5.20 -29.84
C ASP A 434 -10.25 5.28 -28.71
N ARG A 435 -9.00 4.92 -29.03
CA ARG A 435 -7.90 4.84 -28.04
C ARG A 435 -7.58 6.19 -27.40
N SER A 436 -7.65 7.29 -28.15
CA SER A 436 -7.39 8.64 -27.62
C SER A 436 -8.49 9.05 -26.63
N THR A 437 -9.74 8.78 -27.01
CA THR A 437 -10.89 8.99 -26.12
C THR A 437 -10.78 8.14 -24.85
N ALA A 438 -10.45 6.86 -24.98
CA ALA A 438 -10.26 5.95 -23.85
C ALA A 438 -9.18 6.44 -22.89
N LYS A 439 -8.04 6.93 -23.42
CA LYS A 439 -6.96 7.49 -22.60
C LYS A 439 -7.43 8.72 -21.81
N ASN A 440 -8.15 9.64 -22.45
CA ASN A 440 -8.69 10.82 -21.79
C ASN A 440 -9.69 10.47 -20.68
N LYS A 441 -10.53 9.45 -20.88
CA LYS A 441 -11.45 8.97 -19.84
C LYS A 441 -10.69 8.30 -18.68
N ALA A 442 -9.67 7.49 -18.98
CA ALA A 442 -8.82 6.87 -17.97
C ALA A 442 -8.08 7.93 -17.12
N ASP A 443 -7.56 9.00 -17.73
CA ASP A 443 -6.89 10.11 -17.03
C ASP A 443 -7.82 10.93 -16.13
N LYS A 444 -9.12 10.96 -16.45
CA LYS A 444 -10.17 11.57 -15.63
C LYS A 444 -10.54 10.69 -14.43
N LEU A 445 -10.67 9.38 -14.64
CA LEU A 445 -11.30 8.45 -13.70
C LEU A 445 -10.33 7.65 -12.82
N ILE A 446 -9.04 7.62 -13.16
CA ILE A 446 -8.03 6.87 -12.41
C ILE A 446 -6.96 7.83 -11.92
N GLY A 447 -6.72 7.82 -10.61
CA GLY A 447 -5.68 8.64 -9.99
C GLY A 447 -5.37 8.19 -8.57
N VAL A 448 -4.78 9.10 -7.80
CA VAL A 448 -4.24 8.81 -6.47
C VAL A 448 -4.98 9.61 -5.38
N THR A 449 -5.27 8.93 -4.27
CA THR A 449 -5.42 9.55 -2.96
C THR A 449 -4.04 9.64 -2.33
N TRP A 450 -3.52 10.86 -2.16
CA TRP A 450 -2.22 11.04 -1.53
C TRP A 450 -2.40 11.23 -0.04
N ASP A 451 -2.10 10.20 0.74
CA ASP A 451 -2.05 10.27 2.20
C ASP A 451 -0.65 10.69 2.66
N VAL A 452 -0.63 11.83 3.35
CA VAL A 452 0.59 12.48 3.80
C VAL A 452 1.16 11.88 5.08
N GLY A 453 0.33 11.21 5.88
CA GLY A 453 0.72 10.50 7.09
C GLY A 453 1.45 9.20 6.78
N HIS A 454 0.89 8.38 5.88
CA HIS A 454 1.48 7.15 5.35
C HIS A 454 2.89 7.42 4.82
N LEU A 455 3.04 8.51 4.07
CA LEU A 455 4.33 8.92 3.52
C LEU A 455 5.35 9.26 4.62
N ASN A 456 4.93 9.96 5.68
CA ASN A 456 5.81 10.40 6.76
C ASN A 456 6.40 9.24 7.59
N VAL A 457 5.73 8.08 7.61
CA VAL A 457 6.21 6.86 8.28
C VAL A 457 7.56 6.37 7.72
N MET A 458 7.97 6.79 6.52
CA MET A 458 9.30 6.48 5.99
C MET A 458 10.45 6.99 6.88
N LYS A 459 10.22 8.03 7.70
CA LYS A 459 11.23 8.57 8.62
C LYS A 459 11.75 7.53 9.62
N LYS A 460 10.95 6.52 10.00
CA LYS A 460 11.40 5.40 10.84
C LYS A 460 12.60 4.64 10.27
N LYS A 461 12.82 4.70 8.95
CA LYS A 461 13.93 4.08 8.23
C LYS A 461 15.12 5.04 8.02
N GLY A 462 15.07 6.27 8.55
CA GLY A 462 16.13 7.27 8.44
C GLY A 462 15.96 8.25 7.28
N PHE A 463 14.83 8.23 6.58
CA PHE A 463 14.49 9.25 5.59
C PHE A 463 14.14 10.60 6.25
N THR A 464 14.24 11.68 5.48
CA THR A 464 14.10 13.06 5.95
C THR A 464 12.86 13.75 5.35
N ASP A 465 12.50 14.93 5.85
CA ASP A 465 11.45 15.76 5.25
C ASP A 465 11.69 16.03 3.76
N LYS A 466 12.96 16.20 3.36
CA LYS A 466 13.32 16.41 1.96
C LYS A 466 12.92 15.23 1.08
N ASP A 467 13.01 14.00 1.61
CA ASP A 467 12.61 12.80 0.88
C ASP A 467 11.08 12.72 0.75
N VAL A 468 10.35 13.00 1.84
CA VAL A 468 8.87 13.09 1.87
C VAL A 468 8.36 14.12 0.83
N ILE A 469 8.95 15.31 0.80
CA ILE A 469 8.60 16.37 -0.15
C ILE A 469 8.96 15.95 -1.59
N SER A 470 10.09 15.27 -1.77
CA SER A 470 10.53 14.77 -3.08
C SER A 470 9.56 13.75 -3.66
N GLU A 471 9.05 12.80 -2.87
CA GLU A 471 8.05 11.83 -3.32
C GLU A 471 6.75 12.52 -3.75
N THR A 472 6.27 13.50 -2.97
CA THR A 472 5.11 14.33 -3.34
C THR A 472 5.31 15.02 -4.70
N LYS A 473 6.51 15.54 -4.96
CA LYS A 473 6.83 16.22 -6.23
C LYS A 473 6.71 15.27 -7.44
N LYS A 474 7.01 13.98 -7.27
CA LYS A 474 6.97 12.97 -8.35
C LYS A 474 5.54 12.54 -8.72
N ILE A 475 4.62 12.51 -7.73
CA ILE A 475 3.25 12.00 -7.92
C ILE A 475 2.22 13.09 -8.19
N LYS A 476 2.53 14.36 -7.90
CA LYS A 476 1.56 15.47 -7.88
C LYS A 476 0.56 15.48 -9.04
N ASP A 477 0.98 15.17 -10.27
CA ASP A 477 0.17 15.30 -11.50
C ASP A 477 -0.94 14.24 -11.62
N VAL A 478 -0.85 13.13 -10.87
CA VAL A 478 -1.87 12.07 -10.85
C VAL A 478 -2.72 12.07 -9.57
N VAL A 479 -2.45 12.98 -8.63
CA VAL A 479 -3.24 13.14 -7.40
C VAL A 479 -4.61 13.73 -7.75
N LYS A 480 -5.68 13.08 -7.28
CA LYS A 480 -7.08 13.52 -7.44
C LYS A 480 -7.75 13.78 -6.09
N HIS A 481 -7.22 13.20 -5.03
CA HIS A 481 -7.75 13.23 -3.67
C HIS A 481 -6.59 13.31 -2.67
N ILE A 482 -6.80 13.92 -1.50
CA ILE A 482 -5.75 14.11 -0.49
C ILE A 482 -6.32 13.72 0.87
N HIS A 483 -5.61 12.84 1.57
CA HIS A 483 -5.81 12.62 3.00
C HIS A 483 -4.77 13.44 3.76
N LEU A 484 -5.26 14.19 4.74
CA LEU A 484 -4.50 15.06 5.61
C LEU A 484 -4.57 14.49 7.02
N THR A 485 -3.47 13.87 7.41
CA THR A 485 -3.28 13.32 8.73
C THR A 485 -1.87 13.63 9.23
N ASP A 486 -1.67 13.54 10.53
CA ASP A 486 -0.39 13.83 11.17
C ASP A 486 0.09 12.65 12.01
N ASN A 487 1.41 12.52 12.14
CA ASN A 487 2.04 11.52 12.99
C ASN A 487 3.50 11.91 13.27
N PHE A 488 4.21 11.09 14.02
CA PHE A 488 5.61 11.36 14.41
C PHE A 488 6.66 10.73 13.48
N GLY A 489 6.23 10.05 12.42
CA GLY A 489 7.09 9.36 11.46
C GLY A 489 7.51 7.94 11.85
N TYR A 490 7.03 7.42 12.98
CA TYR A 490 7.33 6.05 13.47
C TYR A 490 6.22 5.04 13.20
N GLY A 491 4.99 5.52 13.15
CA GLY A 491 3.79 4.72 12.93
C GLY A 491 2.65 5.63 12.51
N ASP A 492 1.62 5.03 11.96
CA ASP A 492 0.50 5.76 11.42
C ASP A 492 -0.56 6.01 12.49
N SER A 493 -0.43 7.14 13.19
CA SER A 493 -1.22 7.45 14.37
C SER A 493 -2.56 8.15 14.06
N HIS A 494 -2.78 8.52 12.79
CA HIS A 494 -3.91 9.31 12.33
C HIS A 494 -4.28 10.51 13.24
N LEU A 495 -3.30 11.35 13.60
CA LEU A 495 -3.54 12.55 14.40
C LEU A 495 -4.11 13.68 13.53
N ALA A 496 -4.75 14.66 14.16
CA ALA A 496 -5.14 15.87 13.44
C ALA A 496 -3.90 16.66 12.99
N PRO A 497 -3.94 17.34 11.82
CA PRO A 497 -2.89 18.23 11.36
C PRO A 497 -2.38 19.19 12.44
N GLY A 498 -1.06 19.33 12.56
CA GLY A 498 -0.42 20.21 13.53
C GLY A 498 -0.17 19.57 14.90
N MET A 499 -0.43 18.28 15.06
CA MET A 499 -0.13 17.53 16.30
C MET A 499 1.12 16.65 16.19
N GLY A 500 1.66 16.47 14.99
CA GLY A 500 2.83 15.65 14.71
C GLY A 500 3.95 16.43 14.02
N ASN A 501 4.66 15.76 13.11
CA ASN A 501 5.81 16.31 12.40
C ASN A 501 5.75 16.07 10.88
N VAL A 502 4.57 15.82 10.32
CA VAL A 502 4.41 15.74 8.86
C VAL A 502 4.69 17.14 8.26
N PRO A 503 5.52 17.27 7.20
CA PRO A 503 5.79 18.55 6.54
C PRO A 503 4.61 18.99 5.64
N ILE A 504 3.43 19.18 6.25
CA ILE A 504 2.15 19.42 5.56
C ILE A 504 2.23 20.67 4.68
N LYS A 505 2.84 21.75 5.16
CA LYS A 505 2.98 23.00 4.40
C LYS A 505 3.69 22.77 3.08
N GLU A 506 4.85 22.15 3.12
CA GLU A 506 5.70 21.92 1.95
C GLU A 506 5.02 20.95 0.98
N ILE A 507 4.36 19.90 1.49
CA ILE A 507 3.58 18.95 0.68
C ILE A 507 2.46 19.69 -0.07
N LEU A 508 1.63 20.46 0.64
CA LEU A 508 0.52 21.19 0.04
C LEU A 508 1.01 22.20 -1.00
N GLN A 509 2.12 22.90 -0.74
CA GLN A 509 2.75 23.80 -1.72
C GLN A 509 3.24 23.07 -2.97
N GLN A 510 3.66 21.80 -2.89
CA GLN A 510 3.97 21.04 -4.10
C GLN A 510 2.70 20.65 -4.87
N LEU A 511 1.65 20.24 -4.17
CA LEU A 511 0.37 19.85 -4.78
C LEU A 511 -0.38 21.03 -5.40
N GLU A 512 -0.26 22.23 -4.84
CA GLU A 512 -0.80 23.47 -5.43
C GLU A 512 -0.29 23.73 -6.85
N LYS A 513 0.93 23.30 -7.15
CA LYS A 513 1.54 23.45 -8.48
C LYS A 513 0.87 22.58 -9.55
N ASN A 514 -0.03 21.67 -9.19
CA ASN A 514 -0.78 20.81 -10.12
C ASN A 514 -1.96 21.55 -10.80
N GLY A 515 -2.32 22.78 -10.40
CA GLY A 515 -3.42 23.54 -11.04
C GLY A 515 -4.84 23.00 -10.76
N ASP A 516 -4.99 21.70 -10.52
CA ASP A 516 -6.22 21.04 -10.08
C ASP A 516 -6.41 21.03 -8.55
N PHE A 517 -5.46 21.58 -7.80
CA PHE A 517 -5.49 21.59 -6.33
C PHE A 517 -6.82 22.11 -5.77
N LYS A 518 -7.44 23.12 -6.38
CA LYS A 518 -8.75 23.65 -5.92
C LYS A 518 -9.90 22.65 -6.04
N LYS A 519 -9.83 21.70 -6.98
CA LYS A 519 -10.84 20.66 -7.20
C LYS A 519 -10.65 19.46 -6.28
N MET A 520 -9.42 19.22 -5.80
CA MET A 520 -9.11 18.13 -4.88
C MET A 520 -9.80 18.36 -3.53
N ARG A 521 -10.47 17.33 -3.04
CA ARG A 521 -10.96 17.27 -1.66
C ARG A 521 -9.77 16.98 -0.74
N LYS A 522 -9.65 17.72 0.36
CA LYS A 522 -8.62 17.52 1.39
C LYS A 522 -9.31 17.01 2.63
N VAL A 523 -9.33 15.70 2.78
CA VAL A 523 -10.03 14.99 3.84
C VAL A 523 -9.13 14.91 5.05
N ILE A 524 -9.62 15.38 6.19
CA ILE A 524 -8.93 15.19 7.46
C ILE A 524 -9.22 13.80 7.97
N GLU A 525 -8.24 12.92 7.83
CA GLU A 525 -8.32 11.54 8.30
C GLU A 525 -7.70 11.41 9.69
N ALA A 526 -8.45 11.89 10.68
CA ALA A 526 -8.06 11.84 12.09
C ALA A 526 -8.83 10.73 12.82
N GLY A 527 -8.67 9.49 12.37
CA GLY A 527 -9.40 8.32 12.88
C GLY A 527 -9.28 8.14 14.40
N ALA A 528 -8.13 8.51 14.98
CA ALA A 528 -7.91 8.49 16.43
C ALA A 528 -8.83 9.45 17.22
N LEU A 529 -9.28 10.54 16.59
CA LEU A 529 -10.23 11.48 17.20
C LEU A 529 -11.68 11.06 16.92
N VAL A 530 -11.98 10.69 15.67
CA VAL A 530 -13.35 10.49 15.18
C VAL A 530 -13.98 9.18 15.69
N THR A 531 -13.19 8.11 15.81
CA THR A 531 -13.73 6.77 16.06
C THR A 531 -14.30 6.65 17.47
N GLN A 532 -15.57 6.22 17.58
CA GLN A 532 -16.18 5.88 18.86
C GLN A 532 -15.60 4.57 19.40
N GLY A 533 -15.17 4.57 20.66
CA GLY A 533 -14.66 3.38 21.37
C GLY A 533 -13.13 3.29 21.40
N SER A 534 -12.47 3.16 20.25
CA SER A 534 -11.00 3.11 20.15
C SER A 534 -10.34 4.48 19.99
N GLY A 535 -11.12 5.52 19.66
CA GLY A 535 -10.71 6.91 19.60
C GLY A 535 -11.43 7.78 20.63
N LEU A 536 -11.29 9.11 20.52
CA LEU A 536 -11.89 10.05 21.48
C LEU A 536 -13.39 10.32 21.23
N GLY A 537 -13.97 9.86 20.11
CA GLY A 537 -15.35 10.17 19.71
C GLY A 537 -15.60 11.67 19.49
N MET A 538 -14.56 12.43 19.17
CA MET A 538 -14.58 13.88 19.02
C MET A 538 -14.43 14.28 17.54
N SER A 539 -15.05 15.39 17.16
CA SER A 539 -14.80 15.97 15.84
C SER A 539 -13.38 16.56 15.75
N PRO A 540 -12.62 16.27 14.69
CA PRO A 540 -11.32 16.88 14.43
C PRO A 540 -11.46 18.30 13.86
N HIS A 541 -12.68 18.76 13.55
CA HIS A 541 -12.90 19.98 12.78
C HIS A 541 -12.32 21.22 13.48
N ALA A 542 -12.59 21.41 14.78
CA ALA A 542 -12.10 22.55 15.55
C ALA A 542 -10.55 22.60 15.61
N TRP A 543 -9.91 21.45 15.78
CA TRP A 543 -8.45 21.32 15.77
C TRP A 543 -7.88 21.66 14.41
N THR A 544 -8.54 21.18 13.35
CA THR A 544 -8.11 21.39 11.97
C THR A 544 -8.20 22.86 11.55
N VAL A 545 -9.33 23.53 11.80
CA VAL A 545 -9.49 24.94 11.41
C VAL A 545 -8.49 25.82 12.17
N LYS A 546 -8.14 25.45 13.41
CA LYS A 546 -7.05 26.07 14.16
C LYS A 546 -5.70 25.77 13.49
N ALA A 547 -5.42 24.52 13.17
CA ALA A 547 -4.13 24.09 12.62
C ALA A 547 -3.82 24.72 11.27
N PHE A 548 -4.80 24.89 10.39
CA PHE A 548 -4.65 25.61 9.13
C PHE A 548 -4.83 27.11 9.24
N GLY A 549 -5.04 27.64 10.46
CA GLY A 549 -5.32 29.05 10.67
C GLY A 549 -6.40 29.56 9.72
N SER A 550 -7.53 28.85 9.66
CA SER A 550 -8.64 29.23 8.79
C SER A 550 -9.18 30.61 9.19
N PRO A 551 -9.56 31.47 8.24
CA PRO A 551 -10.19 32.74 8.55
C PRO A 551 -11.55 32.51 9.21
N ILE A 552 -11.88 33.31 10.22
CA ILE A 552 -13.18 33.25 10.91
C ILE A 552 -14.28 33.80 9.98
N TYR A 553 -13.98 34.80 9.14
CA TYR A 553 -14.90 35.40 8.17
C TYR A 553 -14.18 35.76 6.85
N GLY A 554 -14.94 35.97 5.77
CA GLY A 554 -14.40 36.09 4.41
C GLY A 554 -13.77 37.44 4.03
N MET A 555 -13.57 38.37 4.98
CA MET A 555 -13.05 39.71 4.67
C MET A 555 -11.52 39.73 4.57
N GLN A 556 -10.99 40.63 3.75
CA GLN A 556 -9.56 40.92 3.67
C GLN A 556 -9.10 41.43 5.04
N ASN A 557 -8.10 40.77 5.66
CA ASN A 557 -7.64 40.94 7.06
C ASN A 557 -8.53 40.30 8.16
N SER A 558 -9.26 39.22 7.86
CA SER A 558 -9.94 38.43 8.90
C SER A 558 -8.97 37.86 9.94
N THR A 559 -9.38 37.90 11.21
CA THR A 559 -8.79 37.07 12.27
C THR A 559 -8.87 35.60 11.89
N TYR A 560 -7.88 34.82 12.34
CA TYR A 560 -7.82 33.39 12.13
C TYR A 560 -8.15 32.57 13.39
N TRP A 561 -8.63 31.34 13.20
CA TRP A 561 -8.98 30.43 14.30
C TRP A 561 -7.81 30.11 15.25
N ASN A 562 -6.55 30.14 14.79
CA ASN A 562 -5.36 30.01 15.63
C ASN A 562 -5.07 31.22 16.51
N GLN A 563 -5.60 32.38 16.17
CA GLN A 563 -5.47 33.62 16.92
C GLN A 563 -6.66 33.83 17.89
N ALA A 564 -7.79 33.16 17.63
CA ALA A 564 -9.02 33.31 18.40
C ALA A 564 -8.86 33.01 19.91
N GLY A 565 -7.96 32.08 20.28
CA GLY A 565 -7.67 31.78 21.69
C GLY A 565 -7.02 32.96 22.44
N GLY A 566 -6.28 33.83 21.75
CA GLY A 566 -5.79 35.10 22.29
C GLY A 566 -6.79 36.26 22.16
N MET A 567 -7.89 36.04 21.43
CA MET A 567 -8.99 37.00 21.27
C MET A 567 -10.20 36.71 22.17
N MET A 568 -10.14 35.71 23.05
CA MET A 568 -11.02 35.66 24.21
C MET A 568 -10.68 36.83 25.15
N GLY A 569 -11.06 38.04 24.73
CA GLY A 569 -11.53 39.03 25.68
C GLY A 569 -12.77 38.40 26.29
N SER A 570 -12.65 37.95 27.54
CA SER A 570 -13.85 37.74 28.34
C SER A 570 -14.65 39.01 28.22
N TYR A 571 -15.94 38.89 27.94
CA TYR A 571 -16.85 40.03 27.98
C TYR A 571 -16.78 40.77 29.35
N PHE A 572 -16.16 40.12 30.35
CA PHE A 572 -15.80 40.64 31.68
C PHE A 572 -14.29 40.81 31.94
N SER A 573 -13.38 40.42 31.04
CA SER A 573 -11.96 40.82 31.15
C SER A 573 -11.80 42.10 30.36
N GLY A 574 -11.69 43.22 31.07
CA GLY A 574 -11.23 44.47 30.46
C GLY A 574 -9.95 44.26 29.64
N TYR A 575 -9.60 45.27 28.84
CA TYR A 575 -8.58 45.25 27.76
C TYR A 575 -7.15 44.76 28.09
N GLY A 576 -6.90 44.15 29.26
CA GLY A 576 -5.59 43.69 29.69
C GLY A 576 -4.58 44.83 29.74
N ASP A 577 -3.30 44.48 29.85
CA ASP A 577 -2.19 45.44 29.91
C ASP A 577 -1.93 46.18 28.59
N SER A 578 -2.85 46.12 27.62
CA SER A 578 -2.74 46.85 26.36
C SER A 578 -2.89 48.37 26.52
N ASN A 579 -3.54 48.82 27.61
CA ASN A 579 -3.67 50.23 27.96
C ASN A 579 -2.84 50.56 29.23
N PRO A 580 -2.22 51.75 29.31
CA PRO A 580 -1.54 52.22 30.51
C PRO A 580 -2.42 52.07 31.76
N SER A 581 -1.81 51.65 32.89
CA SER A 581 -2.52 51.44 34.17
C SER A 581 -3.39 52.64 34.58
N THR A 582 -2.97 53.85 34.20
CA THR A 582 -3.71 55.11 34.41
C THR A 582 -5.11 55.08 33.79
N HIS A 583 -5.29 54.51 32.59
CA HIS A 583 -6.60 54.43 31.94
C HIS A 583 -7.55 53.45 32.64
N HIS A 584 -7.02 52.33 33.13
CA HIS A 584 -7.81 51.37 33.92
C HIS A 584 -8.23 51.94 35.28
N SER A 585 -7.40 52.80 35.88
CA SER A 585 -7.72 53.47 37.15
C SER A 585 -8.77 54.58 37.02
N ILE A 586 -8.86 55.23 35.85
CA ILE A 586 -9.75 56.38 35.63
C ILE A 586 -11.10 55.94 35.03
N TYR A 587 -11.11 54.98 34.11
CA TYR A 587 -12.32 54.62 33.35
C TYR A 587 -12.85 53.21 33.66
N GLY A 588 -12.13 52.44 34.49
CA GLY A 588 -12.46 51.07 34.81
C GLY A 588 -12.14 50.07 33.69
N SER A 589 -11.93 48.81 34.07
CA SER A 589 -11.60 47.74 33.13
C SER A 589 -12.87 47.00 32.68
N GLY A 590 -13.57 47.55 31.68
CA GLY A 590 -14.70 46.88 31.00
C GLY A 590 -16.04 47.61 31.12
N PHE A 591 -17.03 47.17 30.33
CA PHE A 591 -18.35 47.81 30.15
C PHE A 591 -19.28 47.77 31.39
N THR A 592 -18.78 47.42 32.57
CA THR A 592 -19.59 47.25 33.80
C THR A 592 -19.32 48.28 34.89
N THR A 593 -18.38 49.20 34.72
CA THR A 593 -18.15 50.26 35.70
C THR A 593 -18.80 51.55 35.25
N LEU A 594 -20.01 51.82 35.78
CA LEU A 594 -20.53 53.19 35.84
C LEU A 594 -19.44 54.10 36.42
N PRO A 595 -19.31 55.36 35.97
CA PRO A 595 -18.49 56.36 36.65
C PRO A 595 -18.79 56.38 38.15
N ARG A 596 -17.82 56.74 38.99
CA ARG A 596 -18.01 56.78 40.45
C ARG A 596 -19.15 57.73 40.83
N GLU A 597 -19.34 58.79 40.04
CA GLU A 597 -20.42 59.77 40.12
C GLU A 597 -21.81 59.18 39.80
N LEU A 598 -21.86 58.01 39.15
CA LEU A 598 -23.06 57.27 38.78
C LEU A 598 -23.19 55.91 39.51
N GLY A 599 -22.39 55.67 40.55
CA GLY A 599 -22.51 54.49 41.43
C GLY A 599 -21.64 53.29 41.08
N GLY A 600 -20.56 53.46 40.31
CA GLY A 600 -19.58 52.39 40.08
C GLY A 600 -18.73 52.06 41.30
N ASN A 601 -18.44 50.76 41.50
CA ASN A 601 -17.64 50.26 42.62
C ASN A 601 -16.20 49.96 42.18
N ILE A 602 -15.21 50.40 42.96
CA ILE A 602 -13.78 50.09 42.74
C ILE A 602 -13.42 48.83 43.54
N PRO A 603 -12.89 47.77 42.91
CA PRO A 603 -12.41 46.59 43.63
C PRO A 603 -11.24 46.95 44.56
N GLY A 604 -11.38 46.65 45.86
CA GLY A 604 -10.33 46.88 46.87
C GLY A 604 -10.63 47.94 47.92
N THR A 605 -11.70 48.74 47.75
CA THR A 605 -12.18 49.66 48.79
C THR A 605 -13.35 49.03 49.57
N ASN A 606 -13.06 47.96 50.32
CA ASN A 606 -14.01 47.48 51.33
C ASN A 606 -13.92 48.43 52.53
N SER A 607 -14.96 49.25 52.72
CA SER A 607 -15.19 49.94 53.99
C SER A 607 -15.28 48.91 55.11
N ARG A 608 -14.52 49.10 56.19
CA ARG A 608 -14.46 48.18 57.35
C ARG A 608 -15.69 48.23 58.26
N PHE A 609 -16.75 48.94 57.89
CA PHE A 609 -18.02 48.95 58.63
C PHE A 609 -19.20 48.71 57.69
N SER A 610 -20.05 47.74 58.06
CA SER A 610 -21.29 47.45 57.33
C SER A 610 -22.31 48.56 57.56
N GLY A 611 -22.77 49.21 56.48
CA GLY A 611 -24.01 49.99 56.50
C GLY A 611 -23.94 51.48 56.19
N THR A 612 -22.85 52.02 55.62
CA THR A 612 -22.82 53.42 55.16
C THR A 612 -22.58 53.49 53.65
N PRO A 613 -23.39 54.22 52.86
CA PRO A 613 -23.08 54.44 51.44
C PRO A 613 -21.79 55.25 51.32
N ASN A 614 -20.91 54.82 50.42
CA ASN A 614 -19.69 55.55 50.09
C ASN A 614 -20.07 56.92 49.49
N ALA A 615 -19.57 58.01 50.07
CA ALA A 615 -19.57 59.33 49.45
C ALA A 615 -18.37 59.49 48.49
#